data_AF-A0A927AN17-F1
#
_entry.id   AF-A0A927AN17-F1
#
_cell.length_a   1.000
_cell.length_b   1.000
_cell.length_c   1.000
_cell.angle_alpha   90.00
_cell.angle_beta   90.00
_cell.angle_gamma   90.00
#
_symmetry.space_group_name_H-M   'P 1'
#
loop_
_entity.id
_entity.type
_entity.pdbx_description
1 polymer ?
#
loop_
_entity_poly.entity_id
_entity_poly.type
_entity_poly.pdbx_seq_one_letter_code
_entity_poly.pdbx_strand_id
1 'polypeptide(L)'
;MGLSKSVSGFNSLPNVPDELDGIVKTDDNDSKGVYAGSEYLNEAFDFRTLRNNLRGHQILHIATHGNFQPGRPEDSYLLLGTGDKLAIPEIAKLPALNDLHLVTLSACETALGGEGNDGVEINSISYYFLNQGAKAVLASLWLVNDASTAQLMQDFYQNLSQEMPITKAEALRQAQLKMLYSKASLNFSHPYYWSAFILIGNGF
;
A
#
# COMPACT_ATOMS: atom_id res chain seq x y z
N MET A 1 7.56 0.06 3.67
CA MET A 1 7.54 0.90 4.90
C MET A 1 6.18 0.70 5.57
N GLY A 2 6.09 0.81 6.90
CA GLY A 2 4.79 0.65 7.54
C GLY A 2 4.73 0.89 9.04
N LEU A 3 3.52 0.82 9.57
CA LEU A 3 3.22 0.97 11.00
C LEU A 3 2.58 -0.32 11.53
N SER A 4 3.18 -0.93 12.55
CA SER A 4 2.66 -2.17 13.16
C SER A 4 2.18 -2.00 14.60
N LYS A 5 2.75 -1.04 15.33
CA LYS A 5 2.37 -0.75 16.73
C LYS A 5 1.11 0.12 16.78
N SER A 6 0.44 0.14 17.94
CA SER A 6 -0.59 1.15 18.20
C SER A 6 0.05 2.53 18.37
N VAL A 7 -0.57 3.56 17.80
CA VAL A 7 -0.11 4.95 17.91
C VAL A 7 -1.30 5.90 17.76
N SER A 8 -1.31 7.02 18.47
CA SER A 8 -2.34 8.08 18.33
C SER A 8 -3.80 7.59 18.40
N GLY A 9 -4.08 6.54 19.18
CA GLY A 9 -5.42 5.95 19.32
C GLY A 9 -5.80 4.91 18.26
N PHE A 10 -4.91 4.59 17.32
CA PHE A 10 -5.10 3.53 16.34
C PHE A 10 -4.62 2.18 16.88
N ASN A 11 -5.33 1.11 16.53
CA ASN A 11 -4.96 -0.26 16.89
C ASN A 11 -3.67 -0.70 16.18
N SER A 12 -2.96 -1.66 16.78
CA SER A 12 -1.80 -2.29 16.15
C SER A 12 -2.21 -3.08 14.89
N LEU A 13 -1.31 -3.10 13.91
CA LEU A 13 -1.37 -3.92 12.70
C LEU A 13 -0.23 -4.96 12.75
N PRO A 14 -0.38 -6.05 13.54
CA PRO A 14 0.71 -6.97 13.84
C PRO A 14 1.27 -7.72 12.63
N ASN A 15 0.56 -7.80 11.49
CA ASN A 15 1.04 -8.50 10.30
C ASN A 15 1.85 -7.61 9.35
N VAL A 16 1.93 -6.30 9.60
CA VAL A 16 2.74 -5.38 8.78
C VAL A 16 4.23 -5.75 8.71
N PRO A 17 4.91 -6.18 9.80
CA PRO A 17 6.29 -6.65 9.71
C PRO A 17 6.42 -7.89 8.82
N ASP A 18 5.52 -8.87 8.97
CA ASP A 18 5.52 -10.08 8.14
C ASP A 18 5.20 -9.76 6.67
N GLU A 19 4.31 -8.81 6.41
CA GLU A 19 4.02 -8.28 5.06
C GLU A 19 5.28 -7.71 4.41
N LEU A 20 6.02 -6.84 5.10
CA LEU A 20 7.23 -6.22 4.55
C LEU A 20 8.38 -7.21 4.40
N ASP A 21 8.59 -8.11 5.36
CA ASP A 21 9.62 -9.17 5.34
C ASP A 21 9.44 -10.12 4.14
N GLY A 22 8.19 -10.37 3.71
CA GLY A 22 7.91 -11.16 2.51
C GLY A 22 8.07 -10.39 1.18
N ILE A 23 8.31 -9.08 1.22
CA ILE A 23 8.41 -8.21 0.02
C ILE A 23 9.83 -7.70 -0.15
N VAL A 24 10.41 -7.13 0.91
CA VAL A 24 11.67 -6.41 0.89
C VAL A 24 12.80 -7.35 1.25
N LYS A 25 13.71 -7.55 0.31
CA LYS A 25 14.97 -8.25 0.52
C LYS A 25 16.02 -7.26 1.03
N THR A 26 16.39 -7.37 2.30
CA THR A 26 17.27 -6.39 2.97
C THR A 26 18.77 -6.68 2.79
N ASP A 27 19.15 -7.95 2.67
CA ASP A 27 20.52 -8.39 2.37
C ASP A 27 20.55 -9.74 1.63
N ASP A 28 21.74 -10.25 1.31
CA ASP A 28 21.90 -11.52 0.58
C ASP A 28 21.51 -12.77 1.40
N ASN A 29 21.46 -12.67 2.73
CA ASN A 29 21.03 -13.76 3.61
C ASN A 29 19.50 -13.76 3.84
N ASP A 30 18.82 -12.68 3.46
CA ASP A 30 17.37 -12.60 3.46
C ASP A 30 16.79 -13.52 2.38
N SER A 31 16.21 -14.63 2.82
CA SER A 31 15.62 -15.64 1.96
C SER A 31 14.12 -15.45 1.73
N LYS A 32 13.50 -14.42 2.32
CA LYS A 32 12.05 -14.22 2.28
C LYS A 32 11.67 -13.11 1.31
N GLY A 33 12.35 -11.98 1.38
CA GLY A 33 12.07 -10.84 0.52
C GLY A 33 12.33 -11.15 -0.95
N VAL A 34 11.51 -10.58 -1.83
CA VAL A 34 11.58 -10.81 -3.29
C VAL A 34 12.12 -9.61 -4.09
N TYR A 35 12.12 -8.41 -3.51
CA TYR A 35 12.67 -7.20 -4.12
C TYR A 35 13.75 -6.58 -3.23
N ALA A 36 14.95 -6.37 -3.76
CA ALA A 36 15.99 -5.62 -3.07
C ALA A 36 15.49 -4.20 -2.72
N GLY A 37 15.69 -3.78 -1.47
CA GLY A 37 15.21 -2.49 -1.01
C GLY A 37 15.52 -2.19 0.44
N SER A 38 14.83 -1.19 0.98
CA SER A 38 14.96 -0.79 2.38
C SER A 38 13.61 -0.85 3.09
N GLU A 39 13.62 -1.37 4.30
CA GLU A 39 12.46 -1.44 5.18
C GLU A 39 12.54 -0.37 6.27
N TYR A 40 11.40 0.25 6.56
CA TYR A 40 11.27 1.23 7.63
C TYR A 40 9.93 0.99 8.35
N LEU A 41 10.00 0.65 9.63
CA LEU A 41 8.86 0.31 10.47
C LEU A 41 8.65 1.34 11.60
N ASN A 42 7.39 1.54 11.97
CA ASN A 42 6.98 2.32 13.14
C ASN A 42 7.63 3.70 13.15
N GLU A 43 8.35 4.06 14.21
CA GLU A 43 8.94 5.39 14.35
C GLU A 43 9.95 5.74 13.24
N ALA A 44 10.50 4.74 12.53
CA ALA A 44 11.33 4.97 11.34
C ALA A 44 10.51 5.27 10.06
N PHE A 45 9.22 4.92 10.05
CA PHE A 45 8.28 5.32 9.00
C PHE A 45 7.71 6.72 9.29
N ASP A 46 8.55 7.73 9.07
CA ASP A 46 8.18 9.15 9.16
C ASP A 46 8.23 9.86 7.79
N PHE A 47 7.72 11.10 7.74
CA PHE A 47 7.67 11.88 6.50
C PHE A 47 9.06 12.15 5.90
N ARG A 48 10.06 12.38 6.75
CA ARG A 48 11.42 12.69 6.30
C ARG A 48 12.06 11.47 5.65
N THR A 49 11.92 10.31 6.28
CA THR A 49 12.42 9.03 5.80
C THR A 49 11.72 8.65 4.50
N LEU A 50 10.39 8.78 4.43
CA LEU A 50 9.66 8.58 3.18
C LEU A 50 10.23 9.49 2.07
N ARG A 51 10.26 10.80 2.29
CA ARG A 51 10.71 11.79 1.32
C ARG A 51 12.14 11.55 0.83
N ASN A 52 13.05 11.17 1.73
CA ASN A 52 14.47 11.01 1.43
C ASN A 52 14.79 9.70 0.68
N ASN A 53 13.90 8.72 0.73
CA ASN A 53 14.16 7.38 0.17
C ASN A 53 13.39 7.08 -1.13
N LEU A 54 12.65 8.02 -1.71
CA LEU A 54 11.94 7.77 -2.98
C LEU A 54 12.85 7.72 -4.21
N ARG A 55 13.91 8.53 -4.24
CA ARG A 55 14.82 8.59 -5.38
C ARG A 55 15.56 7.26 -5.56
N GLY A 56 15.64 6.80 -6.80
CA GLY A 56 16.32 5.55 -7.15
C GLY A 56 15.49 4.28 -6.93
N HIS A 57 14.26 4.40 -6.43
CA HIS A 57 13.33 3.29 -6.31
C HIS A 57 12.26 3.33 -7.40
N GLN A 58 11.79 2.16 -7.81
CA GLN A 58 10.67 2.02 -8.76
C GLN A 58 9.38 1.54 -8.08
N ILE A 59 9.48 1.06 -6.85
CA ILE A 59 8.36 0.52 -6.08
C ILE A 59 8.34 1.22 -4.73
N LEU A 60 7.17 1.72 -4.34
CA LEU A 60 6.89 2.21 -2.99
C LEU A 60 5.77 1.37 -2.40
N HIS A 61 6.04 0.69 -1.29
CA HIS A 61 5.03 -0.04 -0.53
C HIS A 61 4.81 0.64 0.82
N ILE A 62 3.57 1.02 1.12
CA ILE A 62 3.16 1.61 2.41
C ILE A 62 2.08 0.71 3.03
N ALA A 63 2.37 0.12 4.18
CA ALA A 63 1.46 -0.69 4.98
C ALA A 63 1.10 0.01 6.29
N THR A 64 -0.12 0.55 6.39
CA THR A 64 -0.53 1.41 7.52
C THR A 64 -2.04 1.59 7.60
N HIS A 65 -2.53 2.42 8.53
CA HIS A 65 -3.90 2.91 8.54
C HIS A 65 -4.11 4.00 7.48
N GLY A 66 -5.19 3.87 6.72
CA GLY A 66 -5.70 4.89 5.82
C GLY A 66 -7.04 5.38 6.33
N ASN A 67 -7.29 6.68 6.17
CA ASN A 67 -8.58 7.28 6.50
C ASN A 67 -8.99 8.22 5.39
N PHE A 68 -10.05 7.86 4.67
CA PHE A 68 -10.70 8.76 3.74
C PHE A 68 -11.83 9.50 4.47
N GLN A 69 -11.75 10.83 4.45
CA GLN A 69 -12.75 11.70 5.04
C GLN A 69 -13.27 12.66 3.95
N PRO A 70 -14.54 12.55 3.56
CA PRO A 70 -15.20 13.53 2.68
C PRO A 70 -15.20 14.93 3.32
N GLY A 71 -15.36 15.96 2.48
CA GLY A 71 -15.44 17.35 2.90
C GLY A 71 -14.22 18.21 2.55
N ARG A 72 -13.02 17.89 3.08
CA ARG A 72 -11.76 18.59 2.73
C ARG A 72 -10.61 17.60 2.46
N PRO A 73 -9.78 17.81 1.42
CA PRO A 73 -8.65 16.90 1.12
C PRO A 73 -7.68 16.69 2.29
N GLU A 74 -7.42 17.73 3.09
CA GLU A 74 -6.54 17.69 4.27
C GLU A 74 -7.05 16.80 5.41
N ASP A 75 -8.33 16.43 5.41
CA ASP A 75 -8.90 15.54 6.42
C ASP A 75 -8.66 14.05 6.09
N SER A 76 -8.24 13.76 4.86
CA SER A 76 -7.86 12.42 4.40
C SER A 76 -6.34 12.21 4.47
N TYR A 77 -5.90 11.05 4.97
CA TYR A 77 -4.49 10.81 5.27
C TYR A 77 -4.11 9.33 5.32
N LEU A 78 -2.79 9.09 5.22
CA LEU A 78 -2.14 7.87 5.69
C LEU A 78 -1.48 8.15 7.04
N LEU A 79 -1.60 7.22 7.98
CA LEU A 79 -0.96 7.37 9.28
C LEU A 79 0.52 7.00 9.18
N LEU A 80 1.40 7.89 9.64
CA LEU A 80 2.82 7.62 9.76
C LEU A 80 3.10 6.91 11.09
N GLY A 81 4.22 6.20 11.17
CA GLY A 81 4.52 5.43 12.38
C GLY A 81 4.94 6.28 13.59
N THR A 82 5.18 7.58 13.40
CA THR A 82 5.29 8.58 14.48
C THR A 82 3.92 9.00 15.06
N GLY A 83 2.82 8.60 14.42
CA GLY A 83 1.47 9.06 14.75
C GLY A 83 1.05 10.33 14.02
N ASP A 84 1.96 10.93 13.23
CA ASP A 84 1.65 12.05 12.34
C ASP A 84 0.80 11.58 11.16
N LYS A 85 0.08 12.51 10.54
CA LYS A 85 -0.76 12.25 9.37
C LYS A 85 -0.03 12.72 8.12
N LEU A 86 0.20 11.82 7.16
CA LEU A 86 0.53 12.20 5.79
C LEU A 86 -0.77 12.58 5.08
N ALA A 87 -1.12 13.86 5.13
CA ALA A 87 -2.34 14.37 4.50
C ALA A 87 -2.18 14.44 2.97
N ILE A 88 -3.29 14.40 2.24
CA ILE A 88 -3.30 14.48 0.76
C ILE A 88 -2.43 15.62 0.20
N PRO A 89 -2.51 16.88 0.71
CA PRO A 89 -1.68 17.97 0.19
C PRO A 89 -0.16 17.77 0.38
N GLU A 90 0.24 16.87 1.28
CA GLU A 90 1.65 16.56 1.51
C GLU A 90 2.20 15.55 0.52
N ILE A 91 1.35 14.70 -0.07
CA ILE A 91 1.73 13.80 -1.17
C ILE A 91 2.30 14.63 -2.33
N ALA A 92 1.75 15.82 -2.59
CA ALA A 92 2.24 16.71 -3.62
C ALA A 92 3.68 17.20 -3.40
N LYS A 93 4.20 17.11 -2.16
CA LYS A 93 5.55 17.52 -1.77
C LYS A 93 6.57 16.39 -1.90
N LEU A 94 6.13 15.16 -2.18
CA LEU A 94 7.01 14.01 -2.35
C LEU A 94 7.77 14.11 -3.68
N PRO A 95 9.11 14.02 -3.66
CA PRO A 95 9.91 14.03 -4.89
C PRO A 95 9.85 12.68 -5.59
N ALA A 96 10.20 12.67 -6.89
CA ALA A 96 10.48 11.44 -7.64
C ALA A 96 9.31 10.45 -7.75
N LEU A 97 8.06 10.87 -7.52
CA LEU A 97 6.89 10.00 -7.71
C LEU A 97 6.74 9.55 -9.17
N ASN A 98 7.25 10.33 -10.13
CA ASN A 98 7.33 9.99 -11.55
C ASN A 98 8.27 8.81 -11.87
N ASP A 99 9.21 8.49 -10.97
CA ASP A 99 10.13 7.35 -11.12
C ASP A 99 9.46 6.04 -10.66
N LEU A 100 8.38 6.15 -9.87
CA LEU A 100 7.66 4.99 -9.32
C LEU A 100 6.80 4.33 -10.39
N HIS A 101 7.13 3.09 -10.69
CA HIS A 101 6.35 2.22 -11.57
C HIS A 101 5.15 1.60 -10.83
N LEU A 102 5.22 1.52 -9.50
CA LEU A 102 4.15 1.01 -8.66
C LEU A 102 4.21 1.66 -7.27
N VAL A 103 3.07 2.19 -6.82
CA VAL A 103 2.81 2.50 -5.42
C VAL A 103 1.78 1.52 -4.89
N THR A 104 2.08 0.80 -3.80
CA THR A 104 1.11 -0.02 -3.09
C THR A 104 0.70 0.70 -1.81
N LEU A 105 -0.59 1.01 -1.70
CA LEU A 105 -1.21 1.56 -0.51
C LEU A 105 -1.96 0.43 0.22
N SER A 106 -1.21 -0.34 1.00
CA SER A 106 -1.71 -1.42 1.87
C SER A 106 -2.34 -0.79 3.13
N ALA A 107 -3.46 -0.12 2.91
CA ALA A 107 -4.17 0.67 3.91
C ALA A 107 -5.64 0.80 3.52
N CYS A 108 -6.52 1.00 4.50
CA CYS A 108 -7.97 1.12 4.31
C CYS A 108 -8.38 2.30 3.41
N GLU A 109 -9.39 2.09 2.57
CA GLU A 109 -10.14 3.14 1.85
C GLU A 109 -9.29 4.08 0.96
N THR A 110 -8.15 3.59 0.46
CA THR A 110 -7.19 4.42 -0.29
C THR A 110 -7.59 4.68 -1.75
N ALA A 111 -8.57 3.94 -2.27
CA ALA A 111 -9.18 4.11 -3.58
C ALA A 111 -10.60 4.72 -3.53
N LEU A 112 -11.10 5.11 -2.35
CA LEU A 112 -12.40 5.79 -2.22
C LEU A 112 -12.25 7.29 -2.49
N GLY A 113 -13.17 7.82 -3.30
CA GLY A 113 -13.42 9.26 -3.46
C GLY A 113 -14.80 9.62 -2.91
N GLY A 114 -15.13 10.91 -2.86
CA GLY A 114 -16.38 11.37 -2.29
C GLY A 114 -16.62 12.87 -2.44
N GLU A 115 -17.74 13.35 -1.91
CA GLU A 115 -18.14 14.74 -2.08
C GLU A 115 -17.31 15.71 -1.21
N GLY A 116 -16.88 16.83 -1.80
CA GLY A 116 -16.28 17.95 -1.09
C GLY A 116 -17.32 18.96 -0.61
N ASN A 117 -16.95 19.75 0.41
CA ASN A 117 -17.85 20.74 1.02
C ASN A 117 -18.19 21.92 0.10
N ASP A 118 -17.42 22.12 -0.96
CA ASP A 118 -17.58 23.16 -1.98
C ASP A 118 -18.34 22.68 -3.23
N GLY A 119 -18.85 21.45 -3.20
CA GLY A 119 -19.51 20.80 -4.35
C GLY A 119 -18.55 20.23 -5.39
N VAL A 120 -17.24 20.24 -5.12
CA VAL A 120 -16.22 19.59 -5.95
C VAL A 120 -15.88 18.22 -5.35
N GLU A 121 -15.75 17.20 -6.19
CA GLU A 121 -15.39 15.85 -5.74
C GLU A 121 -13.96 15.80 -5.17
N ILE A 122 -13.79 15.14 -4.03
CA ILE A 122 -12.50 14.78 -3.47
C ILE A 122 -12.10 13.43 -4.06
N ASN A 123 -11.05 13.48 -4.87
CA ASN A 123 -10.42 12.29 -5.41
C ASN A 123 -9.80 11.42 -4.31
N SER A 124 -9.65 10.12 -4.59
CA SER A 124 -9.03 9.18 -3.68
C SER A 124 -7.58 9.49 -3.35
N ILE A 125 -7.06 8.97 -2.24
CA ILE A 125 -5.63 9.09 -1.89
C ILE A 125 -4.75 8.56 -3.05
N SER A 126 -5.16 7.46 -3.68
CA SER A 126 -4.45 6.88 -4.84
C SER A 126 -4.36 7.83 -6.04
N TYR A 127 -5.38 8.66 -6.29
CA TYR A 127 -5.35 9.65 -7.37
C TYR A 127 -4.21 10.65 -7.20
N TYR A 128 -3.92 11.09 -5.97
CA TYR A 128 -2.86 12.06 -5.75
C TYR A 128 -1.46 11.49 -6.02
N PHE A 129 -1.23 10.20 -5.79
CA PHE A 129 0.02 9.56 -6.23
C PHE A 129 0.12 9.51 -7.76
N LEU A 130 -0.97 9.14 -8.45
CA LEU A 130 -1.03 9.11 -9.92
C LEU A 130 -0.83 10.51 -10.53
N ASN A 131 -1.50 11.51 -9.98
CA ASN A 131 -1.43 12.89 -10.45
C ASN A 131 -0.02 13.48 -10.30
N GLN A 132 0.74 13.02 -9.31
CA GLN A 132 2.15 13.40 -9.11
C GLN A 132 3.14 12.57 -9.94
N GLY A 133 2.65 11.65 -10.78
CA GLY A 133 3.44 10.97 -11.80
C GLY A 133 3.67 9.47 -11.56
N ALA A 134 3.21 8.90 -10.44
CA ALA A 134 3.30 7.45 -10.25
C ALA A 134 2.59 6.73 -11.41
N LYS A 135 3.23 5.71 -11.99
CA LYS A 135 2.69 5.04 -13.19
C LYS A 135 1.50 4.15 -12.87
N ALA A 136 1.49 3.53 -11.69
CA ALA A 136 0.41 2.69 -11.21
C ALA A 136 0.29 2.77 -9.69
N VAL A 137 -0.93 2.61 -9.19
CA VAL A 137 -1.23 2.55 -7.76
C VAL A 137 -2.14 1.36 -7.47
N LEU A 138 -1.74 0.49 -6.54
CA LEU A 138 -2.56 -0.56 -5.95
C LEU A 138 -3.18 0.00 -4.66
N ALA A 139 -4.50 0.05 -4.57
CA ALA A 139 -5.22 0.71 -3.48
C ALA A 139 -6.51 -0.02 -3.13
N SER A 140 -7.06 0.24 -1.93
CA SER A 140 -8.21 -0.48 -1.38
C SER A 140 -9.53 0.30 -1.44
N LEU A 141 -10.62 -0.40 -1.67
CA LEU A 141 -11.97 0.15 -1.79
C LEU A 141 -12.74 0.20 -0.46
N TRP A 142 -12.33 -0.54 0.56
CA TRP A 142 -12.99 -0.57 1.88
C TRP A 142 -11.97 -0.89 2.98
N LEU A 143 -12.45 -1.01 4.23
CA LEU A 143 -11.65 -1.44 5.36
C LEU A 143 -11.07 -2.84 5.13
N VAL A 144 -9.75 -2.98 5.21
CA VAL A 144 -9.08 -4.26 4.96
C VAL A 144 -8.67 -4.95 6.25
N ASN A 145 -8.61 -6.28 6.21
CA ASN A 145 -8.10 -7.07 7.33
C ASN A 145 -6.57 -7.17 7.25
N ASP A 146 -5.89 -6.90 8.37
CA ASP A 146 -4.42 -6.90 8.47
C ASP A 146 -3.78 -8.22 7.98
N ALA A 147 -4.19 -9.36 8.55
CA ALA A 147 -3.62 -10.66 8.21
C ALA A 147 -3.87 -11.08 6.75
N SER A 148 -5.08 -10.86 6.24
CA SER A 148 -5.41 -11.23 4.86
C SER A 148 -4.71 -10.32 3.85
N THR A 149 -4.50 -9.05 4.20
CA THR A 149 -3.79 -8.08 3.36
C THR A 149 -2.32 -8.43 3.26
N ALA A 150 -1.67 -8.76 4.38
CA ALA A 150 -0.30 -9.23 4.39
C ALA A 150 -0.11 -10.42 3.45
N GLN A 151 -0.99 -11.42 3.52
CA GLN A 151 -0.96 -12.57 2.62
C GLN A 151 -1.16 -12.16 1.14
N LEU A 152 -2.17 -11.33 0.85
CA LEU A 152 -2.43 -10.87 -0.52
C LEU A 152 -1.23 -10.14 -1.11
N MET A 153 -0.58 -9.27 -0.34
CA MET A 153 0.55 -8.46 -0.81
C MET A 153 1.79 -9.31 -1.03
N GLN A 154 2.11 -10.23 -0.12
CA GLN A 154 3.20 -11.19 -0.33
C GLN A 154 2.97 -12.01 -1.61
N ASP A 155 1.77 -12.56 -1.80
CA ASP A 155 1.45 -13.34 -3.00
C ASP A 155 1.51 -12.48 -4.28
N PHE A 156 1.05 -11.24 -4.22
CA PHE A 156 1.13 -10.29 -5.33
C PHE A 156 2.58 -9.99 -5.73
N TYR A 157 3.46 -9.66 -4.78
CA TYR A 157 4.86 -9.36 -5.06
C TYR A 157 5.63 -10.61 -5.50
N GLN A 158 5.35 -11.77 -4.91
CA GLN A 158 5.95 -13.04 -5.32
C GLN A 158 5.59 -13.44 -6.75
N ASN A 159 4.35 -13.20 -7.17
CA ASN A 159 3.93 -13.43 -8.56
C ASN A 159 4.60 -12.42 -9.51
N LEU A 160 4.73 -11.17 -9.08
CA LEU A 160 5.34 -10.10 -9.89
C LEU A 160 6.86 -10.27 -10.05
N SER A 161 7.54 -10.90 -9.09
CA SER A 161 9.01 -11.07 -9.08
C SER A 161 9.51 -12.28 -9.87
N GLN A 162 8.63 -13.05 -10.51
CA GLN A 162 9.02 -14.28 -11.22
C GLN A 162 9.91 -13.99 -12.44
N GLU A 163 10.74 -14.97 -12.82
CA GLU A 163 11.68 -14.86 -13.95
C GLU A 163 10.99 -14.57 -15.29
N MET A 164 9.78 -15.09 -15.48
CA MET A 164 8.92 -14.72 -16.60
C MET A 164 8.00 -13.58 -16.15
N PRO A 165 8.29 -12.33 -16.52
CA PRO A 165 7.55 -11.19 -16.02
C PRO A 165 6.10 -11.24 -16.54
N ILE A 166 5.17 -11.24 -15.61
CA ILE A 166 3.75 -11.02 -15.87
C ILE A 166 3.38 -9.57 -15.56
N THR A 167 2.22 -9.14 -16.05
CA THR A 167 1.72 -7.79 -15.77
C THR A 167 1.32 -7.64 -14.31
N LYS A 168 1.27 -6.39 -13.81
CA LYS A 168 0.84 -6.10 -12.43
C LYS A 168 -0.61 -6.56 -12.21
N ALA A 169 -1.45 -6.38 -13.22
CA ALA A 169 -2.83 -6.84 -13.18
C ALA A 169 -2.92 -8.37 -13.08
N GLU A 170 -2.09 -9.11 -13.84
CA GLU A 170 -2.06 -10.57 -13.77
C GLU A 170 -1.52 -11.07 -12.44
N ALA A 171 -0.48 -10.43 -11.90
CA ALA A 171 0.06 -10.77 -10.57
C ALA A 171 -1.00 -10.60 -9.46
N LEU A 172 -1.78 -9.51 -9.51
CA LEU A 172 -2.88 -9.26 -8.57
C LEU A 172 -3.98 -10.31 -8.72
N ARG A 173 -4.39 -10.60 -9.97
CA ARG A 173 -5.41 -11.61 -10.26
C ARG A 173 -5.03 -12.98 -9.71
N GLN A 174 -3.77 -13.39 -9.89
CA GLN A 174 -3.28 -14.67 -9.38
C GLN A 174 -3.30 -14.73 -7.85
N ALA A 175 -2.89 -13.65 -7.17
CA ALA A 175 -2.95 -13.57 -5.71
C ALA A 175 -4.40 -13.67 -5.20
N GLN A 176 -5.33 -12.94 -5.84
CA GLN A 176 -6.75 -12.99 -5.52
C GLN A 176 -7.35 -14.40 -5.72
N LEU A 177 -7.04 -15.07 -6.83
CA LEU A 177 -7.49 -16.44 -7.08
C LEU A 177 -6.93 -17.44 -6.08
N LYS A 178 -5.67 -17.27 -5.67
CA LYS A 178 -5.05 -18.11 -4.65
C LYS A 178 -5.80 -18.02 -3.32
N MET A 179 -6.21 -16.83 -2.91
CA MET A 179 -7.04 -16.65 -1.71
C MET A 179 -8.45 -17.23 -1.88
N LEU A 180 -9.09 -16.98 -3.04
CA LEU A 180 -10.43 -17.49 -3.36
C LEU A 180 -10.52 -19.02 -3.27
N TYR A 181 -9.49 -19.74 -3.74
CA TYR A 181 -9.47 -21.21 -3.75
C TYR A 181 -8.71 -21.84 -2.57
N SER A 182 -8.22 -21.03 -1.63
CA SER A 182 -7.47 -21.52 -0.47
C SER A 182 -8.34 -22.41 0.42
N LYS A 183 -7.77 -23.53 0.87
CA LYS A 183 -8.34 -24.43 1.88
C LYS A 183 -7.57 -24.38 3.21
N ALA A 184 -6.78 -23.32 3.42
CA ALA A 184 -5.99 -23.15 4.63
C ALA A 184 -6.86 -23.02 5.89
N SER A 185 -6.26 -23.25 7.06
CA SER A 185 -6.90 -23.15 8.37
C SER A 185 -7.45 -21.74 8.65
N LEU A 186 -6.73 -20.69 8.23
CA LEU A 186 -7.24 -19.33 8.11
C LEU A 186 -7.91 -19.19 6.74
N ASN A 187 -9.25 -19.28 6.73
CA ASN A 187 -10.00 -19.23 5.48
C ASN A 187 -10.32 -17.79 5.07
N PHE A 188 -9.48 -17.21 4.22
CA PHE A 188 -9.70 -15.89 3.61
C PHE A 188 -10.37 -15.96 2.22
N SER A 189 -11.08 -17.03 1.88
CA SER A 189 -11.76 -17.17 0.58
C SER A 189 -12.91 -16.19 0.37
N HIS A 190 -13.48 -15.63 1.43
CA HIS A 190 -14.56 -14.65 1.31
C HIS A 190 -14.06 -13.37 0.61
N PRO A 191 -14.78 -12.84 -0.42
CA PRO A 191 -14.33 -11.70 -1.23
C PRO A 191 -13.87 -10.49 -0.43
N TYR A 192 -14.52 -10.20 0.70
CA TYR A 192 -14.10 -9.14 1.64
C TYR A 192 -12.59 -9.06 1.87
N TYR A 193 -11.89 -10.20 1.93
CA TYR A 193 -10.46 -10.28 2.27
C TYR A 193 -9.51 -10.02 1.10
N TRP A 194 -9.93 -10.23 -0.16
CA TRP A 194 -9.04 -10.21 -1.32
C TRP A 194 -9.51 -9.28 -2.46
N SER A 195 -10.81 -9.03 -2.57
CA SER A 195 -11.39 -8.20 -3.65
C SER A 195 -11.36 -6.71 -3.34
N ALA A 196 -10.82 -6.32 -2.19
CA ALA A 196 -10.75 -4.92 -1.76
C ALA A 196 -9.78 -4.10 -2.62
N PHE A 197 -8.76 -4.75 -3.19
CA PHE A 197 -7.67 -4.07 -3.87
C PHE A 197 -7.88 -4.00 -5.39
N ILE A 198 -7.68 -2.80 -5.93
CA ILE A 198 -7.69 -2.52 -7.36
C ILE A 198 -6.40 -1.85 -7.80
N LEU A 199 -6.02 -2.10 -9.05
CA LEU A 199 -4.88 -1.45 -9.68
C LEU A 199 -5.38 -0.32 -10.59
N ILE A 200 -4.83 0.88 -10.40
CA ILE A 200 -5.18 2.10 -11.15
C ILE A 200 -3.92 2.60 -11.87
N GLY A 201 -4.05 3.02 -13.14
CA GLY A 201 -2.92 3.47 -13.97
C GLY A 201 -2.38 2.37 -14.90
N ASN A 202 -1.08 2.40 -15.21
CA ASN A 202 -0.48 1.42 -16.12
C ASN A 202 -0.27 0.06 -15.45
N GLY A 203 -1.21 -0.85 -15.69
CA GLY A 203 -1.14 -2.23 -15.24
C GLY A 203 -0.29 -3.17 -16.09
N PHE A 204 0.26 -2.71 -17.22
CA PHE A 204 0.91 -3.52 -18.26
C PHE A 204 2.42 -3.26 -18.38
#